data_AF-A0A259BB85-F1
#
_entry.id   AF-A0A259BB85-F1
#
_cell.length_a   1.000
_cell.length_b   1.000
_cell.length_c   1.000
_cell.angle_alpha   90.00
_cell.angle_beta   90.00
_cell.angle_gamma   90.00
#
_symmetry.space_group_name_H-M   'P 1'
#
loop_
_entity.id
_entity.type
_entity.pdbx_description
1 polymer ?
#
loop_
_entity_poly.entity_id
_entity_poly.type
_entity_poly.pdbx_seq_one_letter_code
_entity_poly.pdbx_strand_id
1 'polypeptide(L)'
;MATSVLRFLPWSVPAKTQPQRPAELIAEFADLMHFYRAELPSFRPAQYARIQQKNPAQAAQIDGLISALLILDGLLTARAELIAQRPARLPQAELADYKVTPEHFIQQTVDFAWRRLCERYVRRSRDLLQASAPLGKPWLRGMPYRLSIARAEQVLRQIQVDPAVAYQGATKRAWVDELTASARIAWRTLTGRR
;
A
#
# COMPACT_ATOMS: atom_id res chain seq x y z
N MET A 1 -12.45 -3.01 12.40
CA MET A 1 -12.22 -2.49 11.03
C MET A 1 -10.72 -2.50 10.77
N ALA A 2 -10.27 -3.14 9.69
CA ALA A 2 -8.87 -3.06 9.27
C ALA A 2 -8.55 -1.59 8.96
N THR A 3 -7.41 -1.09 9.44
CA THR A 3 -7.05 0.31 9.23
C THR A 3 -6.36 0.44 7.87
N SER A 4 -6.91 1.24 6.95
CA SER A 4 -6.31 1.38 5.61
C SER A 4 -4.90 1.99 5.70
N VAL A 5 -3.98 1.49 4.88
CA VAL A 5 -2.61 2.02 4.77
C VAL A 5 -2.55 3.34 3.99
N LEU A 6 -3.64 3.75 3.35
CA LEU A 6 -3.75 5.05 2.67
C LEU A 6 -3.65 6.23 3.65
N ARG A 7 -3.89 6.01 4.95
CA ARG A 7 -3.61 7.00 6.00
C ARG A 7 -2.13 7.38 6.11
N PHE A 8 -1.24 6.61 5.48
CA PHE A 8 0.18 6.94 5.43
C PHE A 8 0.48 8.06 4.45
N LEU A 9 -0.45 8.45 3.57
CA LEU A 9 -0.25 9.58 2.66
C LEU A 9 0.07 10.87 3.45
N PRO A 10 0.97 11.72 2.95
CA PRO A 10 1.47 12.87 3.68
C PRO A 10 0.51 14.06 3.72
N TRP A 11 -0.65 13.94 3.08
CA TRP A 11 -1.74 14.92 3.10
C TRP A 11 -3.02 14.27 3.60
N SER A 12 -3.95 15.10 4.05
CA SER A 12 -5.26 14.65 4.47
C SER A 12 -6.05 14.12 3.27
N VAL A 13 -6.35 12.83 3.30
CA VAL A 13 -7.38 12.23 2.44
C VAL A 13 -8.72 12.35 3.18
N PRO A 14 -9.79 12.87 2.55
CA PRO A 14 -11.09 13.00 3.22
C PRO A 14 -11.52 11.66 3.83
N ALA A 15 -12.06 11.67 5.05
CA ALA A 15 -12.42 10.44 5.77
C ALA A 15 -13.44 9.55 5.02
N LYS A 16 -14.22 10.16 4.11
CA LYS A 16 -15.17 9.46 3.23
C LYS A 16 -14.50 8.81 2.01
N THR A 17 -13.27 9.20 1.69
CA THR A 17 -12.50 8.66 0.57
C THR A 17 -11.88 7.33 1.01
N GLN A 18 -12.61 6.26 0.76
CA GLN A 18 -12.08 4.91 0.75
C GLN A 18 -11.90 4.50 -0.70
N PRO A 19 -10.91 3.64 -1.02
CA PRO A 19 -10.83 3.07 -2.35
C PRO A 19 -12.16 2.42 -2.67
N GLN A 20 -12.71 2.77 -3.83
CA GLN A 20 -13.95 2.17 -4.29
C GLN A 20 -13.77 0.66 -4.35
N ARG A 21 -14.88 -0.05 -4.21
CA ARG A 21 -14.87 -1.49 -4.43
C ARG A 21 -15.06 -1.72 -5.92
N PRO A 22 -14.34 -2.68 -6.51
CA PRO A 22 -14.61 -3.04 -7.89
C PRO A 22 -16.04 -3.58 -7.98
N ALA A 23 -16.76 -3.20 -9.04
CA ALA A 23 -18.14 -3.63 -9.27
C ALA A 23 -18.21 -5.14 -9.55
N GLU A 24 -17.16 -5.68 -10.17
CA GLU A 24 -17.03 -7.06 -10.59
C GLU A 24 -15.69 -7.64 -10.13
N LEU A 25 -15.52 -8.95 -10.30
CA LEU A 25 -14.24 -9.60 -10.03
C LEU A 25 -13.18 -9.07 -10.99
N ILE A 26 -12.00 -8.77 -10.44
CA ILE A 26 -10.83 -8.37 -11.23
C ILE A 26 -10.24 -9.63 -11.86
N ALA A 27 -10.20 -9.71 -13.20
CA ALA A 27 -9.65 -10.87 -13.89
C ALA A 27 -8.12 -10.86 -13.82
N GLU A 28 -7.50 -9.80 -14.34
CA GLU A 28 -6.05 -9.68 -14.49
C GLU A 28 -5.45 -8.55 -13.64
N PHE A 29 -4.14 -8.63 -13.42
CA PHE A 29 -3.42 -7.55 -12.72
C PHE A 29 -3.47 -6.22 -13.47
N ALA A 30 -3.53 -6.26 -14.81
CA ALA A 30 -3.69 -5.06 -15.63
C ALA A 30 -5.02 -4.35 -15.33
N ASP A 31 -6.10 -5.11 -15.11
CA ASP A 31 -7.42 -4.58 -14.76
C ASP A 31 -7.39 -3.93 -13.38
N LEU A 32 -6.68 -4.55 -12.41
CA LEU A 32 -6.46 -3.94 -11.09
C LEU A 32 -5.76 -2.58 -11.20
N MET A 33 -4.72 -2.51 -12.02
CA MET A 33 -3.96 -1.27 -12.22
C MET A 33 -4.78 -0.22 -12.97
N HIS A 34 -5.61 -0.63 -13.94
CA HIS A 34 -6.56 0.25 -14.60
C HIS A 34 -7.57 0.83 -13.60
N PHE A 35 -8.15 -0.03 -12.76
CA PHE A 35 -9.04 0.36 -11.67
C PHE A 35 -8.37 1.37 -10.73
N TYR A 36 -7.17 1.08 -10.24
CA TYR A 36 -6.44 2.02 -9.36
C TYR A 36 -6.09 3.34 -10.06
N ARG A 37 -5.79 3.33 -11.36
CA ARG A 37 -5.51 4.54 -12.11
C ARG A 37 -6.72 5.46 -12.17
N ALA A 38 -7.93 4.90 -12.32
CA ALA A 38 -9.18 5.66 -12.28
C ALA A 38 -9.44 6.27 -10.89
N GLU A 39 -8.98 5.60 -9.82
CA GLU A 39 -9.12 6.05 -8.43
C GLU A 39 -8.10 7.13 -8.02
N LEU A 40 -6.96 7.24 -8.70
CA LEU A 40 -5.88 8.18 -8.35
C LEU A 40 -6.36 9.63 -8.06
N PRO A 41 -7.24 10.25 -8.88
CA PRO A 41 -7.74 11.60 -8.62
C PRO A 41 -8.27 11.82 -7.20
N SER A 42 -8.93 10.82 -6.61
CA SER A 42 -9.52 10.89 -5.27
C SER A 42 -8.47 10.95 -4.15
N PHE A 43 -7.25 10.49 -4.42
CA PHE A 43 -6.16 10.40 -3.44
C PHE A 43 -5.05 11.43 -3.67
N ARG A 44 -5.09 12.18 -4.77
CA ARG A 44 -4.06 13.19 -5.08
C ARG A 44 -4.18 14.40 -4.15
N PRO A 45 -3.06 15.06 -3.81
CA PRO A 45 -3.09 16.29 -3.02
C PRO A 45 -3.78 17.43 -3.79
N ALA A 46 -4.36 18.40 -3.09
CA ALA A 46 -5.08 19.53 -3.70
C ALA A 46 -4.26 20.29 -4.76
N GLN A 47 -2.95 20.41 -4.55
CA GLN A 47 -2.01 21.08 -5.45
C GLN A 47 -1.51 20.21 -6.62
N TYR A 48 -2.02 19.00 -6.81
CA TYR A 48 -1.48 18.05 -7.79
C TYR A 48 -1.45 18.60 -9.22
N ALA A 49 -2.51 19.26 -9.69
CA ALA A 49 -2.54 19.84 -11.04
C ALA A 49 -1.40 20.86 -11.26
N ARG A 50 -1.09 21.65 -10.23
CA ARG A 50 0.03 22.60 -10.26
C ARG A 50 1.38 21.88 -10.25
N ILE A 51 1.51 20.79 -9.49
CA ILE A 51 2.72 19.95 -9.49
C ILE A 51 2.92 19.35 -10.88
N GLN A 52 1.87 18.78 -11.49
CA GLN A 52 1.93 18.15 -12.80
C GLN A 52 2.38 19.11 -13.89
N GLN A 53 1.87 20.35 -13.89
CA GLN A 53 2.28 21.39 -14.84
C GLN A 53 3.75 21.81 -14.66
N LYS A 54 4.22 21.93 -13.42
CA LYS A 54 5.59 22.41 -13.12
C LYS A 54 6.65 21.32 -13.18
N ASN A 55 6.29 20.12 -12.77
CA ASN A 55 7.18 18.98 -12.61
C ASN A 55 6.38 17.67 -12.79
N PRO A 56 6.17 17.23 -14.04
CA PRO A 56 5.41 16.01 -14.32
C PRO A 56 6.07 14.75 -13.74
N ALA A 57 7.40 14.72 -13.61
CA ALA A 57 8.10 13.61 -12.97
C ALA A 57 7.75 13.49 -11.47
N GLN A 58 7.63 14.62 -10.76
CA GLN A 58 7.17 14.62 -9.37
C GLN A 58 5.72 14.17 -9.24
N ALA A 59 4.85 14.58 -10.16
CA ALA A 59 3.45 14.13 -10.19
C ALA A 59 3.34 12.61 -10.43
N ALA A 60 4.15 12.07 -11.35
CA ALA A 60 4.22 10.63 -11.59
C ALA A 60 4.74 9.85 -10.36
N GLN A 61 5.70 10.39 -9.61
CA GLN A 61 6.16 9.79 -8.36
C GLN A 61 5.07 9.81 -7.27
N ILE A 62 4.25 10.87 -7.21
CA ILE A 62 3.09 10.93 -6.30
C ILE A 62 2.10 9.82 -6.66
N ASP A 63 1.75 9.67 -7.93
CA ASP A 63 0.87 8.59 -8.38
C ASP A 63 1.46 7.21 -8.08
N GLY A 64 2.76 7.02 -8.29
CA GLY A 64 3.46 5.79 -7.93
C GLY A 64 3.37 5.46 -6.44
N LEU A 65 3.51 6.47 -5.57
CA LEU A 65 3.34 6.31 -4.11
C LEU A 65 1.91 5.88 -3.76
N ILE A 66 0.90 6.53 -4.35
CA ILE A 66 -0.51 6.20 -4.14
C ILE A 66 -0.79 4.77 -4.61
N SER A 67 -0.34 4.39 -5.82
CA SER A 67 -0.50 3.05 -6.36
C SER A 67 0.17 1.98 -5.50
N ALA A 68 1.37 2.25 -4.95
CA ALA A 68 2.05 1.32 -4.05
C ALA A 68 1.21 1.01 -2.80
N LEU A 69 0.60 2.05 -2.23
CA LEU A 69 -0.28 1.94 -1.07
C LEU A 69 -1.60 1.25 -1.42
N LEU A 70 -2.18 1.53 -2.59
CA LEU A 70 -3.42 0.87 -3.05
C LEU A 70 -3.22 -0.65 -3.23
N ILE A 71 -2.12 -1.08 -3.84
CA ILE A 71 -1.78 -2.50 -4.00
C ILE A 71 -1.63 -3.18 -2.62
N LEU A 72 -0.90 -2.54 -1.70
CA LEU A 72 -0.72 -3.06 -0.35
C LEU A 72 -2.05 -3.11 0.41
N ASP A 73 -2.86 -2.06 0.30
CA ASP A 73 -4.18 -1.98 0.92
C ASP A 73 -5.11 -3.08 0.40
N GLY A 74 -5.13 -3.33 -0.92
CA GLY A 74 -5.90 -4.40 -1.53
C GLY A 74 -5.57 -5.78 -0.96
N LEU A 75 -4.28 -6.09 -0.78
CA LEU A 75 -3.85 -7.33 -0.13
C LEU A 75 -4.35 -7.42 1.32
N LEU A 76 -4.17 -6.35 2.10
CA LEU A 76 -4.53 -6.29 3.52
C LEU A 76 -6.05 -6.35 3.77
N THR A 77 -6.88 -5.92 2.80
CA THR A 77 -8.34 -5.93 2.93
C THR A 77 -9.01 -7.11 2.27
N ALA A 78 -8.31 -7.85 1.41
CA ALA A 78 -8.89 -8.92 0.58
C ALA A 78 -9.73 -9.92 1.38
N ARG A 79 -9.24 -10.35 2.55
CA ARG A 79 -9.98 -11.26 3.42
C ARG A 79 -11.31 -10.66 3.90
N ALA A 80 -11.29 -9.39 4.33
CA ALA A 80 -12.49 -8.71 4.81
C ALA A 80 -13.50 -8.50 3.66
N GLU A 81 -13.02 -8.24 2.45
CA GLU A 81 -13.84 -8.14 1.24
C GLU A 81 -14.51 -9.50 0.91
N LEU A 82 -13.74 -10.59 0.92
CA LEU A 82 -14.25 -11.94 0.66
C LEU A 82 -15.26 -12.42 1.72
N ILE A 83 -14.99 -12.22 3.01
CA ILE A 83 -15.93 -12.56 4.09
C ILE A 83 -17.24 -11.77 3.96
N ALA A 84 -17.16 -10.53 3.48
CA ALA A 84 -18.32 -9.70 3.21
C ALA A 84 -19.01 -10.04 1.87
N GLN A 85 -18.61 -11.12 1.19
CA GLN A 85 -19.11 -11.54 -0.13
C GLN A 85 -19.00 -10.44 -1.18
N ARG A 86 -17.89 -9.69 -1.16
CA ARG A 86 -17.61 -8.60 -2.10
C ARG A 86 -16.41 -8.95 -2.97
N PRO A 87 -16.36 -8.43 -4.21
CA PRO A 87 -15.17 -8.54 -5.05
C PRO A 87 -13.94 -7.99 -4.33
N ALA A 88 -12.94 -8.85 -4.14
CA ALA A 88 -11.68 -8.44 -3.54
C ALA A 88 -10.79 -7.76 -4.58
N ARG A 89 -9.93 -6.85 -4.12
CA ARG A 89 -8.91 -6.20 -4.97
C ARG A 89 -7.70 -7.13 -5.22
N LEU A 90 -7.98 -8.37 -5.59
CA LEU A 90 -7.03 -9.41 -5.97
C LEU A 90 -7.46 -10.02 -7.32
N PRO A 91 -6.59 -10.03 -8.35
CA PRO A 91 -6.91 -10.64 -9.63
C PRO A 91 -7.13 -12.15 -9.52
N GLN A 92 -8.17 -12.65 -10.18
CA GLN A 92 -8.48 -14.08 -10.20
C GLN A 92 -7.37 -14.91 -10.85
N ALA A 93 -6.75 -14.38 -11.92
CA ALA A 93 -5.63 -15.05 -12.58
C ALA A 93 -4.45 -15.30 -11.63
N GLU A 94 -4.13 -14.34 -10.75
CA GLU A 94 -3.04 -14.51 -9.79
C GLU A 94 -3.39 -15.48 -8.67
N LEU A 95 -4.63 -15.45 -8.19
CA LEU A 95 -5.10 -16.44 -7.21
C LEU A 95 -4.98 -17.86 -7.79
N ALA A 96 -5.34 -18.04 -9.06
CA ALA A 96 -5.17 -19.31 -9.77
C ALA A 96 -3.70 -19.70 -9.94
N ASP A 97 -2.85 -18.79 -10.40
CA ASP A 97 -1.41 -19.02 -10.63
C ASP A 97 -0.69 -19.48 -9.36
N TYR A 98 -1.00 -18.84 -8.22
CA TYR A 98 -0.42 -19.19 -6.92
C TYR A 98 -1.20 -20.29 -6.19
N LYS A 99 -2.31 -20.80 -6.76
CA LYS A 99 -3.19 -21.81 -6.16
C LYS A 99 -3.80 -21.39 -4.82
N VAL A 100 -4.05 -20.10 -4.66
CA VAL A 100 -4.73 -19.53 -3.49
C VAL A 100 -6.23 -19.59 -3.70
N THR A 101 -6.91 -20.39 -2.87
CA THR A 101 -8.36 -20.65 -2.95
C THR A 101 -9.14 -19.85 -1.91
N PRO A 102 -10.48 -19.76 -2.01
CA PRO A 102 -11.32 -19.15 -0.98
C PRO A 102 -11.08 -19.70 0.43
N GLU A 103 -10.77 -20.99 0.57
CA GLU A 103 -10.48 -21.66 1.84
C GLU A 103 -9.29 -21.04 2.55
N HIS A 104 -8.27 -20.57 1.81
CA HIS A 104 -7.11 -19.89 2.40
C HIS A 104 -7.53 -18.65 3.20
N PHE A 105 -8.51 -17.88 2.69
CA PHE A 105 -9.01 -16.68 3.37
C PHE A 105 -9.91 -17.01 4.56
N ILE A 106 -10.70 -18.08 4.47
CA ILE A 106 -11.59 -18.54 5.54
C ILE A 106 -10.76 -19.08 6.71
N GLN A 107 -9.85 -20.02 6.42
CA GLN A 107 -9.02 -20.74 7.39
C GLN A 107 -7.76 -19.96 7.81
N GLN A 108 -7.43 -18.88 7.10
CA GLN A 108 -6.20 -18.11 7.29
C GLN A 108 -4.94 -18.97 7.11
N THR A 109 -4.94 -19.82 6.08
CA THR A 109 -3.86 -20.78 5.81
C THR A 109 -2.62 -20.07 5.29
N VAL A 110 -1.49 -20.21 6.00
CA VAL A 110 -0.19 -19.57 5.66
C VAL A 110 0.79 -20.61 5.11
N ASP A 111 0.40 -21.24 4.01
CA ASP A 111 1.21 -22.24 3.31
C ASP A 111 2.15 -21.60 2.26
N PHE A 112 2.78 -22.44 1.43
CA PHE A 112 3.69 -21.96 0.39
C PHE A 112 2.98 -21.11 -0.68
N ALA A 113 1.74 -21.47 -1.06
CA ALA A 113 0.92 -20.73 -2.02
C ALA A 113 0.69 -19.30 -1.53
N TRP A 114 0.19 -19.15 -0.31
CA TRP A 114 -0.06 -17.84 0.30
C TRP A 114 1.23 -17.01 0.45
N ARG A 115 2.33 -17.62 0.90
CA ARG A 115 3.64 -16.98 1.03
C ARG A 115 4.11 -16.38 -0.29
N ARG A 116 3.95 -17.11 -1.39
CA ARG A 116 4.36 -16.66 -2.73
C ARG A 116 3.50 -15.52 -3.25
N LEU A 117 2.19 -15.59 -3.06
CA LEU A 117 1.28 -14.48 -3.37
C LEU A 117 1.69 -13.21 -2.59
N CYS A 118 1.89 -13.33 -1.27
CA CYS A 118 2.33 -12.22 -0.42
C CYS A 118 3.67 -11.64 -0.90
N GLU A 119 4.66 -12.49 -1.22
CA GLU A 119 5.96 -12.06 -1.73
C GLU A 119 5.82 -11.23 -3.03
N ARG A 120 4.94 -11.67 -3.94
CA ARG A 120 4.67 -11.00 -5.21
C ARG A 120 4.13 -9.59 -5.00
N TYR A 121 3.12 -9.43 -4.14
CA TYR A 121 2.54 -8.13 -3.82
C TYR A 121 3.51 -7.22 -3.07
N VAL A 122 4.26 -7.79 -2.12
CA VAL A 122 5.31 -7.05 -1.42
C VAL A 122 6.34 -6.49 -2.39
N ARG A 123 6.79 -7.30 -3.37
CA ARG A 123 7.74 -6.86 -4.38
C ARG A 123 7.19 -5.70 -5.21
N ARG A 124 5.98 -5.83 -5.76
CA ARG A 124 5.34 -4.78 -6.56
C ARG A 124 5.16 -3.46 -5.80
N SER A 125 4.65 -3.52 -4.57
CA SER A 125 4.53 -2.33 -3.73
C SER A 125 5.90 -1.72 -3.45
N ARG A 126 6.92 -2.53 -3.15
CA ARG A 126 8.28 -2.05 -2.91
C ARG A 126 8.90 -1.37 -4.13
N ASP A 127 8.74 -1.94 -5.32
CA ASP A 127 9.29 -1.37 -6.56
C ASP A 127 8.71 0.03 -6.82
N LEU A 128 7.40 0.20 -6.59
CA LEU A 128 6.75 1.51 -6.70
C LEU A 128 7.19 2.48 -5.59
N LEU A 129 7.34 2.02 -4.34
CA LEU A 129 7.88 2.85 -3.26
C LEU A 129 9.30 3.35 -3.57
N GLN A 130 10.14 2.49 -4.17
CA GLN A 130 11.49 2.85 -4.60
C GLN A 130 11.47 3.87 -5.74
N ALA A 131 10.58 3.70 -6.73
CA ALA A 131 10.37 4.69 -7.79
C ALA A 131 9.93 6.06 -7.23
N SER A 132 9.22 6.07 -6.10
CA SER A 132 8.76 7.27 -5.40
C SER A 132 9.77 7.84 -4.39
N ALA A 133 10.88 7.14 -4.10
CA ALA A 133 11.90 7.59 -3.16
C ALA A 133 12.48 9.00 -3.43
N PRO A 134 12.61 9.47 -4.69
CA PRO A 134 13.07 10.84 -4.97
C PRO A 134 12.20 11.94 -4.33
N LEU A 135 10.91 11.69 -4.05
CA LEU A 135 10.04 12.63 -3.31
C LEU A 135 10.58 12.95 -1.92
N GLY A 136 11.30 12.00 -1.32
CA GLY A 136 11.94 12.17 -0.03
C GLY A 136 13.27 12.93 -0.09
N LYS A 137 13.87 13.23 -1.24
CA LYS A 137 15.19 13.87 -1.30
C LYS A 137 15.25 15.28 -0.69
N PRO A 138 14.29 16.19 -0.94
CA PRO A 138 14.30 17.52 -0.33
C PRO A 138 14.32 17.44 1.20
N TRP A 139 15.01 18.36 1.87
CA TRP A 139 15.25 18.31 3.32
C TRP A 139 13.96 18.28 4.15
N LEU A 140 13.43 19.42 4.58
CA LEU A 140 12.19 19.45 5.38
C LEU A 140 10.95 19.07 4.55
N ARG A 141 10.89 19.50 3.29
CA ARG A 141 9.73 19.23 2.40
C ARG A 141 9.59 17.76 2.01
N GLY A 142 10.67 16.97 2.06
CA GLY A 142 10.66 15.54 1.76
C GLY A 142 10.33 14.65 2.95
N MET A 143 10.40 15.17 4.18
CA MET A 143 10.17 14.38 5.41
C MET A 143 8.81 13.67 5.44
N PRO A 144 7.69 14.30 5.06
CA PRO A 144 6.39 13.62 5.05
C PRO A 144 6.41 12.38 4.13
N TYR A 145 7.00 12.49 2.93
CA TYR A 145 7.12 11.37 2.00
C TYR A 145 8.02 10.25 2.54
N ARG A 146 9.14 10.59 3.20
CA ARG A 146 10.01 9.59 3.85
C ARG A 146 9.26 8.80 4.90
N LEU A 147 8.45 9.48 5.71
CA LEU A 147 7.65 8.84 6.74
C LEU A 147 6.57 7.93 6.13
N SER A 148 5.88 8.38 5.08
CA SER A 148 4.92 7.57 4.31
C SER A 148 5.56 6.29 3.78
N ILE A 149 6.70 6.41 3.10
CA ILE A 149 7.42 5.27 2.52
C ILE A 149 7.91 4.33 3.61
N ALA A 150 8.51 4.86 4.70
CA ALA A 150 9.03 4.02 5.78
C ALA A 150 7.93 3.23 6.51
N ARG A 151 6.74 3.83 6.71
CA ARG A 151 5.57 3.15 7.28
C ARG A 151 5.07 2.04 6.37
N ALA A 152 4.97 2.30 5.06
CA ALA A 152 4.60 1.29 4.09
C ALA A 152 5.61 0.13 4.07
N GLU A 153 6.91 0.43 4.00
CA GLU A 153 7.97 -0.57 4.05
C GLU A 153 7.95 -1.42 5.33
N GLN A 154 7.58 -0.83 6.47
CA GLN A 154 7.45 -1.56 7.72
C GLN A 154 6.35 -2.62 7.62
N VAL A 155 5.19 -2.27 7.06
CA VAL A 155 4.11 -3.24 6.81
C VAL A 155 4.58 -4.31 5.82
N LEU A 156 5.30 -3.93 4.76
CA LEU A 156 5.88 -4.90 3.82
C LEU A 156 6.85 -5.88 4.52
N ARG A 157 7.69 -5.38 5.43
CA ARG A 157 8.60 -6.22 6.23
C ARG A 157 7.83 -7.14 7.18
N GLN A 158 6.77 -6.65 7.82
CA GLN A 158 5.91 -7.47 8.67
C GLN A 158 5.27 -8.62 7.89
N ILE A 159 4.75 -8.36 6.68
CA ILE A 159 4.17 -9.40 5.81
C ILE A 159 5.24 -10.42 5.37
N GLN A 160 6.48 -9.98 5.11
CA GLN A 160 7.56 -10.91 4.74
C GLN A 160 7.99 -11.83 5.88
N VAL A 161 8.02 -11.32 7.11
CA VAL A 161 8.37 -12.12 8.30
C VAL A 161 7.21 -13.02 8.68
N ASP A 162 5.99 -12.48 8.67
CA ASP A 162 4.76 -13.18 9.00
C ASP A 162 3.65 -12.85 7.98
N PRO A 163 3.45 -13.70 6.95
CA PRO A 163 2.41 -13.48 5.96
C PRO A 163 0.99 -13.59 6.51
N ALA A 164 0.79 -14.07 7.75
CA ALA A 164 -0.51 -14.03 8.41
C ALA A 164 -1.00 -12.60 8.63
N VAL A 165 -0.08 -11.62 8.72
CA VAL A 165 -0.40 -10.18 8.84
C VAL A 165 -1.34 -9.72 7.71
N ALA A 166 -1.21 -10.29 6.51
CA ALA A 166 -2.07 -9.95 5.39
C ALA A 166 -3.55 -10.31 5.63
N TYR A 167 -3.86 -11.33 6.44
CA TYR A 167 -5.24 -11.68 6.80
C TYR A 167 -5.82 -10.79 7.90
N GLN A 168 -4.96 -10.25 8.77
CA GLN A 168 -5.39 -9.44 9.92
C GLN A 168 -5.68 -7.98 9.52
N GLY A 169 -5.25 -7.59 8.32
CA GLY A 169 -5.20 -6.20 7.87
C GLY A 169 -4.12 -5.41 8.61
N ALA A 170 -3.99 -4.11 8.32
CA ALA A 170 -3.12 -3.24 9.10
C ALA A 170 -3.69 -3.10 10.52
N THR A 171 -3.21 -3.94 11.44
CA THR A 171 -3.66 -4.03 12.83
C THR A 171 -3.09 -2.90 13.69
N LYS A 172 -3.84 -2.55 14.76
CA LYS A 172 -3.54 -1.51 15.76
C LYS A 172 -2.17 -1.64 16.47
N ARG A 173 -1.47 -2.77 16.34
CA ARG A 173 -0.18 -3.02 17.00
C ARG A 173 0.95 -2.09 16.48
N ALA A 174 0.69 -1.40 15.38
CA ALA A 174 1.61 -0.48 14.72
C ALA A 174 1.98 0.78 15.51
N TRP A 175 1.27 1.23 16.56
CA TRP A 175 1.57 2.56 17.14
C TRP A 175 2.93 2.65 17.86
N VAL A 176 3.32 1.61 18.62
CA VAL A 176 4.64 1.55 19.30
C VAL A 176 5.77 1.41 18.28
N ASP A 177 5.48 0.65 17.22
CA ASP A 177 6.30 0.41 16.05
C ASP A 177 6.44 1.67 15.16
N GLU A 178 5.38 2.48 15.07
CA GLU A 178 5.31 3.77 14.39
C GLU A 178 6.13 4.81 15.16
N LEU A 179 6.05 4.83 16.50
CA LEU A 179 6.85 5.72 17.34
C LEU A 179 8.35 5.42 17.23
N THR A 180 8.73 4.14 17.29
CA THR A 180 10.14 3.74 17.17
C THR A 180 10.69 3.98 15.76
N ALA A 181 9.89 3.76 14.71
CA ALA A 181 10.27 4.11 13.33
C ALA A 181 10.41 5.62 13.15
N SER A 182 9.44 6.40 13.65
CA SER A 182 9.47 7.88 13.59
C SER A 182 10.66 8.44 14.36
N ALA A 183 10.94 7.92 15.56
CA ALA A 183 12.09 8.28 16.37
C ALA A 183 13.41 7.94 15.67
N ARG A 184 13.51 6.78 15.02
CA ARG A 184 14.72 6.37 14.29
C ARG A 184 14.98 7.22 13.05
N ILE A 185 13.92 7.59 12.32
CA ILE A 185 14.03 8.48 11.15
C ILE A 185 14.40 9.89 11.60
N ALA A 186 13.73 10.42 12.62
CA ALA A 186 14.04 11.72 13.22
C ALA A 186 15.49 11.78 13.73
N TRP A 187 15.94 10.73 14.44
CA TRP A 187 17.30 10.60 14.95
C TRP A 187 18.34 10.59 13.82
N ARG A 188 18.11 9.81 12.76
CA ARG A 188 18.99 9.78 11.58
C ARG A 188 19.05 11.13 10.87
N THR A 189 17.93 11.87 10.82
CA THR A 189 17.89 13.20 10.21
C THR A 189 18.57 14.28 11.05
N LEU A 190 18.52 14.17 12.38
CA LEU A 190 19.15 15.12 13.31
C LEU A 190 20.64 14.88 13.48
N THR A 191 21.10 13.63 13.43
CA THR A 191 22.51 13.27 13.66
C THR A 191 23.38 13.25 12.40
N GLY A 192 22.80 13.49 11.22
CA GLY A 192 23.55 13.62 9.96
C GLY A 192 24.28 12.35 9.49
N ARG A 193 24.10 11.20 10.16
CA ARG A 193 24.71 9.92 9.76
C ARG A 193 23.93 9.34 8.58
N ARG A 194 24.53 9.46 7.38
CA ARG A 194 24.18 8.68 6.19
C ARG A 194 24.63 7.24 6.36
#